data_AF-A0A9C7PUZ7-F1
#
_entry.id   AF-A0A9C7PUZ7-F1
#
_cell.length_a   1.000
_cell.length_b   1.000
_cell.length_c   1.000
_cell.angle_alpha   90.00
_cell.angle_beta   90.00
_cell.angle_gamma   90.00
#
_symmetry.space_group_name_H-M   'P 1'
#
loop_
_entity.id
_entity.type
_entity.pdbx_description
1 polymer ?
#
loop_
_entity_poly.entity_id
_entity_poly.type
_entity_poly.pdbx_seq_one_letter_code
_entity_poly.pdbx_strand_id
1 'polypeptide(L)'
;MMKFILYTLVVLLFIGYITEAQPLPPSPSLGWQEELKEWIPKQYKRSVEGIFDNINRPGTAKGCIVAADSKKQPDYYYNWIRDAAITMQVVVTMYERATDPKEIDRLETIIKEYISFNHKLQHTPNYNGNFYTDGLGAAHFLVNGSAYPGGWCTENDGPALRALAVIKFTYAYLQKGGNISYIRDHVFGPTNNTLTRADLDYIARVWPNENCGPWEELYGIHFFDQYLQRTALLRGVKLAKKLGYDDIAKHYQKSADDITQVLPSYIAKDFGIVLESVNTTHDTNHETFLDTSTILAIIHGYNHDDVFAPTNEYVIGTANMLRLVFQDIYPVNMRKEQDEGTLFGRFPDDIYDGYTSDVPGNPWILCTLGMAQYYYELATEWLKHEKIVIGKWSKDFFKHLMVMPSGPPTIESTTTITGKAICSYASALMEEGDRVLNAIRRHTVPSGMFTEEIDRYTGFEQGAINLTWSYDAFVTAIWSREDVHKWFANYCEPPSPISPPPMMGPGSLSP
;
A
#
# COMPACT_ATOMS: atom_id res chain seq x y z
N MET A 1 -28.28 -37.92 11.33
CA MET A 1 -27.84 -39.01 10.42
C MET A 1 -28.49 -38.96 9.03
N MET A 2 -29.70 -38.41 8.86
CA MET A 2 -30.37 -38.28 7.55
C MET A 2 -29.99 -37.03 6.74
N LYS A 3 -29.21 -36.10 7.31
CA LYS A 3 -28.62 -34.92 6.61
C LYS A 3 -27.24 -35.19 5.97
N PHE A 4 -26.62 -36.35 6.27
CA PHE A 4 -25.31 -36.72 5.74
C PHE A 4 -25.39 -37.44 4.38
N ILE A 5 -26.54 -38.08 4.08
CA ILE A 5 -26.74 -38.85 2.84
C ILE A 5 -27.18 -37.94 1.66
N LEU A 6 -27.76 -36.77 1.95
CA LEU A 6 -28.18 -35.83 0.91
C LEU A 6 -27.00 -35.02 0.32
N TYR A 7 -25.95 -34.77 1.12
CA TYR A 7 -24.74 -34.08 0.67
C TYR A 7 -23.89 -34.94 -0.27
N THR A 8 -23.87 -36.27 -0.10
CA THR A 8 -23.06 -37.17 -0.94
C THR A 8 -23.65 -37.37 -2.34
N LEU A 9 -24.97 -37.17 -2.52
CA LEU A 9 -25.63 -37.33 -3.82
C LEU A 9 -25.59 -36.06 -4.69
N VAL A 10 -25.49 -34.87 -4.08
CA VAL A 10 -25.32 -33.60 -4.84
C VAL A 10 -23.87 -33.44 -5.34
N VAL A 11 -22.88 -33.92 -4.58
CA VAL A 11 -21.47 -33.92 -5.00
C VAL A 11 -21.21 -34.87 -6.17
N LEU A 12 -21.97 -35.96 -6.31
CA LEU A 12 -21.82 -36.90 -7.43
C LEU A 12 -22.53 -36.46 -8.72
N LEU A 13 -23.47 -35.51 -8.66
CA LEU A 13 -24.16 -34.97 -9.84
C LEU A 13 -23.43 -33.74 -10.46
N PHE A 14 -22.52 -33.09 -9.73
CA PHE A 14 -21.70 -31.99 -10.25
C PHE A 14 -20.39 -32.44 -10.92
N ILE A 15 -20.01 -33.72 -10.81
CA ILE A 15 -18.83 -34.27 -11.51
C ILE A 15 -19.11 -34.45 -13.03
N GLY A 16 -20.36 -34.27 -13.48
CA GLY A 16 -20.78 -34.48 -14.88
C GLY A 16 -20.73 -33.26 -15.81
N TYR A 17 -20.40 -32.06 -15.34
CA TYR A 17 -20.34 -30.84 -16.16
C TYR A 17 -19.15 -29.94 -15.79
N ILE A 18 -17.96 -30.50 -15.69
CA ILE A 18 -16.75 -29.72 -15.95
C ILE A 18 -16.59 -29.73 -17.46
N THR A 19 -17.09 -28.70 -18.12
CA THR A 19 -16.60 -28.34 -19.46
C THR A 19 -15.10 -28.19 -19.34
N GLU A 20 -14.34 -28.93 -20.15
CA GLU A 20 -12.89 -28.80 -20.29
C GLU A 20 -12.54 -27.31 -20.44
N ALA A 21 -12.14 -26.67 -19.33
CA ALA A 21 -11.40 -25.43 -19.42
C ALA A 21 -10.11 -25.81 -20.15
N GLN A 22 -9.97 -25.32 -21.38
CA GLN A 22 -8.74 -25.53 -22.12
C GLN A 22 -7.59 -25.05 -21.23
N PRO A 23 -6.56 -25.89 -21.00
CA PRO A 23 -5.38 -25.44 -20.29
C PRO A 23 -4.85 -24.18 -20.98
N LEU A 24 -4.53 -23.15 -20.19
CA LEU A 24 -3.84 -21.97 -20.69
C LEU A 24 -2.64 -22.44 -21.53
N PRO A 25 -2.40 -21.86 -22.72
CA PRO A 25 -1.36 -22.33 -23.62
C PRO A 25 -0.02 -22.41 -22.89
N PRO A 26 0.79 -23.46 -23.13
CA PRO A 26 2.09 -23.60 -22.48
C PRO A 26 2.93 -22.36 -22.78
N SER A 27 3.49 -21.78 -21.71
CA SER A 27 4.31 -20.58 -21.79
C SER A 27 5.54 -20.81 -22.69
N PRO A 28 5.92 -19.84 -23.55
CA PRO A 28 7.00 -20.03 -24.50
C PRO A 28 8.37 -20.03 -23.81
N SER A 29 8.97 -21.21 -23.58
CA SER A 29 10.41 -21.53 -23.39
C SER A 29 11.35 -20.64 -22.54
N LEU A 30 10.88 -19.56 -21.91
CA LEU A 30 11.62 -18.65 -21.05
C LEU A 30 11.29 -18.97 -19.59
N GLY A 31 12.27 -18.84 -18.69
CA GLY A 31 11.98 -18.90 -17.25
C GLY A 31 11.08 -17.72 -16.83
N TRP A 32 10.29 -17.89 -15.76
CA TRP A 32 9.32 -16.88 -15.32
C TRP A 32 9.94 -15.50 -15.05
N GLN A 33 11.23 -15.46 -14.70
CA GLN A 33 11.98 -14.21 -14.49
C GLN A 33 12.13 -13.39 -15.77
N GLU A 34 12.39 -14.03 -16.93
CA GLU A 34 12.48 -13.29 -18.19
C GLU A 34 11.10 -12.84 -18.67
N GLU A 35 10.06 -13.66 -18.47
CA GLU A 35 8.67 -13.24 -18.74
C GLU A 35 8.26 -12.04 -17.89
N LEU A 36 8.64 -12.05 -16.60
CA LEU A 36 8.38 -10.95 -15.69
C LEU A 36 9.11 -9.68 -16.13
N LYS A 37 10.39 -9.80 -16.53
CA LYS A 37 11.20 -8.69 -17.05
C LYS A 37 10.61 -8.07 -18.32
N GLU A 38 10.00 -8.87 -19.20
CA GLU A 38 9.30 -8.36 -20.39
C GLU A 38 7.94 -7.72 -20.06
N TRP A 39 7.26 -8.22 -19.03
CA TRP A 39 5.92 -7.76 -18.64
C TRP A 39 5.95 -6.47 -17.83
N ILE A 40 6.87 -6.32 -16.87
CA ILE A 40 6.92 -5.17 -15.95
C ILE A 40 6.86 -3.82 -16.71
N PRO A 41 7.68 -3.54 -17.75
CA PRO A 41 7.62 -2.25 -18.42
C PRO A 41 6.28 -1.99 -19.13
N LYS A 42 5.64 -3.04 -19.66
CA LYS A 42 4.33 -2.95 -20.32
C LYS A 42 3.24 -2.66 -19.30
N GLN A 43 3.24 -3.41 -18.19
CA GLN A 43 2.26 -3.23 -17.13
C GLN A 43 2.46 -1.91 -16.39
N TYR A 44 3.70 -1.45 -16.20
CA TYR A 44 3.99 -0.16 -15.59
C TYR A 44 3.37 0.97 -16.42
N LYS A 45 3.59 0.95 -17.75
CA LYS A 45 2.98 1.93 -18.65
C LYS A 45 1.44 1.88 -18.56
N ARG A 46 0.85 0.69 -18.63
CA ARG A 46 -0.61 0.52 -18.55
C ARG A 46 -1.19 0.98 -17.21
N SER A 47 -0.47 0.77 -16.11
CA SER A 47 -0.88 1.17 -14.76
C SER A 47 -0.83 2.67 -14.58
N VAL A 48 0.22 3.33 -15.11
CA VAL A 48 0.28 4.80 -15.15
C VAL A 48 -0.86 5.38 -15.99
N GLU A 49 -1.17 4.77 -17.14
CA GLU A 49 -2.35 5.15 -17.94
C GLU A 49 -3.65 4.97 -17.14
N GLY A 50 -3.83 3.84 -16.45
CA GLY A 50 -5.01 3.56 -15.63
C GLY A 50 -5.23 4.55 -14.49
N ILE A 51 -4.15 4.99 -13.84
CA ILE A 51 -4.19 6.06 -12.83
C ILE A 51 -4.74 7.35 -13.45
N PHE A 52 -4.17 7.80 -14.57
CA PHE A 52 -4.59 9.06 -15.21
C PHE A 52 -5.96 8.96 -15.92
N ASP A 53 -6.40 7.77 -16.31
CA ASP A 53 -7.76 7.53 -16.86
C ASP A 53 -8.85 7.75 -15.80
N ASN A 54 -8.51 7.60 -14.52
CA ASN A 54 -9.41 7.76 -13.37
C ASN A 54 -9.29 9.13 -12.66
N ILE A 55 -8.24 9.91 -12.98
CA ILE A 55 -8.11 11.31 -12.54
C ILE A 55 -8.80 12.23 -13.55
N ASN A 56 -9.62 13.17 -13.08
CA ASN A 56 -10.28 14.16 -13.96
C ASN A 56 -11.07 13.54 -15.12
N ARG A 57 -11.63 12.35 -14.89
CA ARG A 57 -12.35 11.60 -15.92
C ARG A 57 -13.49 12.43 -16.51
N PRO A 58 -13.79 12.35 -17.82
CA PRO A 58 -14.91 13.08 -18.41
C PRO A 58 -16.22 12.81 -17.67
N GLY A 59 -16.88 13.88 -17.24
CA GLY A 59 -18.12 13.81 -16.44
C GLY A 59 -17.91 13.92 -14.92
N THR A 60 -16.67 13.95 -14.44
CA THR A 60 -16.36 14.24 -13.03
C THR A 60 -16.03 15.71 -12.83
N ALA A 61 -16.04 16.17 -11.58
CA ALA A 61 -15.46 17.46 -11.24
C ALA A 61 -13.93 17.44 -11.44
N LYS A 62 -13.35 18.62 -11.72
CA LYS A 62 -11.88 18.78 -11.71
C LYS A 62 -11.34 18.52 -10.31
N GLY A 63 -10.23 17.80 -10.22
CA GLY A 63 -9.60 17.28 -9.00
C GLY A 63 -10.20 15.99 -8.47
N CYS A 64 -11.27 15.46 -9.09
CA CYS A 64 -11.87 14.19 -8.71
C CYS A 64 -10.99 13.01 -9.17
N ILE A 65 -10.90 11.99 -8.33
CA ILE A 65 -10.27 10.70 -8.64
C ILE A 65 -11.31 9.63 -8.33
N VAL A 66 -11.72 8.88 -9.34
CA VAL A 66 -12.70 7.79 -9.14
C VAL A 66 -11.98 6.56 -8.59
N ALA A 67 -12.62 5.81 -7.68
CA ALA A 67 -12.04 4.56 -7.19
C ALA A 67 -11.96 3.52 -8.31
N ALA A 68 -13.04 3.34 -9.09
CA ALA A 68 -13.05 2.44 -10.24
C ALA A 68 -14.01 2.91 -11.35
N ASP A 69 -13.86 2.35 -12.57
CA ASP A 69 -14.80 2.56 -13.69
C ASP A 69 -15.99 1.58 -13.64
N SER A 70 -16.38 1.16 -12.44
CA SER A 70 -17.51 0.24 -12.22
C SER A 70 -18.70 1.00 -11.65
N LYS A 71 -19.85 0.95 -12.35
CA LYS A 71 -21.08 1.67 -11.96
C LYS A 71 -22.17 0.76 -11.40
N LYS A 72 -21.96 -0.56 -11.46
CA LYS A 72 -22.88 -1.62 -11.04
C LYS A 72 -22.09 -2.90 -10.83
N GLN A 73 -22.41 -3.64 -9.76
CA GLN A 73 -21.84 -4.95 -9.46
C GLN A 73 -20.30 -4.98 -9.59
N PRO A 74 -19.56 -4.32 -8.68
CA PRO A 74 -20.03 -3.38 -7.66
C PRO A 74 -20.12 -1.94 -8.21
N ASP A 75 -20.84 -1.04 -7.52
CA ASP A 75 -20.86 0.39 -7.89
C ASP A 75 -19.79 1.14 -7.11
N TYR A 76 -18.67 1.43 -7.78
CA TYR A 76 -17.47 2.07 -7.24
C TYR A 76 -17.19 3.41 -7.93
N TYR A 77 -18.18 3.97 -8.65
CA TYR A 77 -18.03 5.22 -9.38
C TYR A 77 -18.22 6.43 -8.47
N TYR A 78 -17.37 6.53 -7.44
CA TYR A 78 -17.32 7.59 -6.44
C TYR A 78 -15.87 8.03 -6.19
N ASN A 79 -15.70 9.15 -5.49
CA ASN A 79 -14.42 9.62 -5.01
C ASN A 79 -14.26 9.24 -3.54
N TRP A 80 -13.61 8.12 -3.25
CA TRP A 80 -13.15 7.81 -1.90
C TRP A 80 -11.96 8.70 -1.52
N ILE A 81 -11.98 9.22 -0.29
CA ILE A 81 -10.92 10.11 0.20
C ILE A 81 -9.60 9.35 0.35
N ARG A 82 -9.65 8.11 0.85
CA ARG A 82 -8.49 7.20 1.00
C ARG A 82 -7.85 6.93 -0.36
N ASP A 83 -8.59 6.39 -1.32
CA ASP A 83 -8.11 6.05 -2.66
C ASP A 83 -7.52 7.27 -3.36
N ALA A 84 -8.27 8.38 -3.41
CA ALA A 84 -7.82 9.59 -4.06
C ALA A 84 -6.53 10.16 -3.43
N ALA A 85 -6.38 10.03 -2.10
CA ALA A 85 -5.18 10.45 -1.41
C ALA A 85 -3.99 9.53 -1.71
N ILE A 86 -4.18 8.21 -1.75
CA ILE A 86 -3.15 7.23 -2.11
C ILE A 86 -2.67 7.48 -3.55
N THR A 87 -3.60 7.61 -4.50
CA THR A 87 -3.29 7.99 -5.89
C THR A 87 -2.52 9.30 -5.95
N MET A 88 -2.92 10.29 -5.15
CA MET A 88 -2.22 11.58 -5.13
C MET A 88 -0.79 11.46 -4.57
N GLN A 89 -0.50 10.54 -3.66
CA GLN A 89 0.90 10.26 -3.26
C GLN A 89 1.74 9.77 -4.45
N VAL A 90 1.17 8.93 -5.32
CA VAL A 90 1.82 8.46 -6.56
C VAL A 90 2.08 9.63 -7.51
N VAL A 91 1.05 10.44 -7.79
CA VAL A 91 1.17 11.62 -8.68
C VAL A 91 2.20 12.62 -8.16
N VAL A 92 2.22 12.88 -6.85
CA VAL A 92 3.21 13.76 -6.22
C VAL A 92 4.63 13.19 -6.33
N THR A 93 4.80 11.87 -6.23
CA THR A 93 6.10 11.23 -6.45
C THR A 93 6.56 11.35 -7.90
N MET A 94 5.64 11.23 -8.87
CA MET A 94 5.94 11.52 -10.27
C MET A 94 6.35 12.97 -10.46
N TYR A 95 5.67 13.92 -9.80
CA TYR A 95 6.02 15.34 -9.83
C TYR A 95 7.43 15.59 -9.27
N GLU A 96 7.76 15.01 -8.12
CA GLU A 96 9.11 15.10 -7.53
C GLU A 96 10.18 14.66 -8.53
N ARG A 97 9.96 13.50 -9.17
CA ARG A 97 10.90 12.88 -10.13
C ARG A 97 10.91 13.56 -11.50
N ALA A 98 9.88 14.33 -11.86
CA ALA A 98 9.77 14.96 -13.17
C ALA A 98 10.85 16.04 -13.37
N THR A 99 11.53 15.97 -14.52
CA THR A 99 12.53 16.95 -14.97
C THR A 99 12.10 17.71 -16.23
N ASP A 100 11.15 17.17 -17.00
CA ASP A 100 10.60 17.85 -18.17
C ASP A 100 9.63 18.96 -17.74
N PRO A 101 9.83 20.23 -18.15
CA PRO A 101 8.97 21.33 -17.73
C PRO A 101 7.48 21.14 -18.04
N LYS A 102 7.13 20.52 -19.17
CA LYS A 102 5.72 20.31 -19.53
C LYS A 102 5.06 19.30 -18.61
N GLU A 103 5.77 18.23 -18.27
CA GLU A 103 5.25 17.25 -17.31
C GLU A 103 5.16 17.82 -15.89
N ILE A 104 6.14 18.63 -15.48
CA ILE A 104 6.07 19.38 -14.20
C ILE A 104 4.81 20.25 -14.17
N ASP A 105 4.55 21.05 -15.20
CA ASP A 105 3.37 21.92 -15.28
C ASP A 105 2.06 21.11 -15.29
N ARG A 106 2.03 19.98 -16.02
CA ARG A 106 0.87 19.08 -16.09
C ARG A 106 0.55 18.49 -14.71
N LEU A 107 1.53 17.90 -14.05
CA LEU A 107 1.37 17.27 -12.75
C LEU A 107 1.05 18.30 -11.66
N GLU A 108 1.70 19.46 -11.68
CA GLU A 108 1.38 20.56 -10.76
C GLU A 108 -0.07 21.01 -10.92
N THR A 109 -0.56 21.14 -12.16
CA THR A 109 -1.95 21.49 -12.43
C THR A 109 -2.92 20.46 -11.84
N ILE A 110 -2.67 19.17 -12.07
CA ILE A 110 -3.49 18.07 -11.52
C ILE A 110 -3.51 18.11 -9.99
N ILE A 111 -2.35 18.27 -9.35
CA ILE A 111 -2.24 18.31 -7.88
C ILE A 111 -2.98 19.54 -7.32
N LYS A 112 -2.88 20.71 -7.96
CA LYS A 112 -3.60 21.92 -7.55
C LYS A 112 -5.11 21.80 -7.73
N GLU A 113 -5.56 21.14 -8.79
CA GLU A 113 -6.99 20.81 -8.99
C GLU A 113 -7.49 19.86 -7.90
N TYR A 114 -6.72 18.82 -7.54
CA TYR A 114 -7.03 17.94 -6.41
C TYR A 114 -7.13 18.69 -5.08
N ILE A 115 -6.19 19.61 -4.80
CA ILE A 115 -6.21 20.45 -3.59
C ILE A 115 -7.48 21.29 -3.54
N SER A 116 -7.82 21.96 -4.65
CA SER A 116 -9.03 22.79 -4.76
C SER A 116 -10.31 21.96 -4.58
N PHE A 117 -10.37 20.79 -5.20
CA PHE A 117 -11.52 19.89 -5.10
C PHE A 117 -11.71 19.36 -3.68
N ASN A 118 -10.65 18.89 -3.03
CA ASN A 118 -10.76 18.38 -1.66
C ASN A 118 -11.06 19.49 -0.65
N HIS A 119 -10.59 20.72 -0.87
CA HIS A 119 -11.00 21.85 -0.06
C HIS A 119 -12.52 22.07 -0.15
N LYS A 120 -13.10 21.97 -1.34
CA LYS A 120 -14.57 21.97 -1.52
C LYS A 120 -15.22 20.80 -0.76
N LEU A 121 -14.68 19.58 -0.85
CA LEU A 121 -15.25 18.40 -0.17
C LEU A 121 -15.29 18.58 1.35
N GLN A 122 -14.22 19.10 1.97
CA GLN A 122 -14.21 19.40 3.42
C GLN A 122 -15.34 20.36 3.83
N HIS A 123 -15.79 21.23 2.91
CA HIS A 123 -16.85 22.20 3.12
C HIS A 123 -18.23 21.74 2.64
N THR A 124 -18.34 20.54 2.08
CA THR A 124 -19.62 19.94 1.69
C THR A 124 -20.20 19.19 2.90
N PRO A 125 -21.31 19.66 3.50
CA PRO A 125 -21.98 18.90 4.56
C PRO A 125 -22.43 17.53 4.06
N ASN A 126 -22.28 16.52 4.89
CA ASN A 126 -22.55 15.13 4.58
C ASN A 126 -23.16 14.41 5.79
N TYR A 127 -23.36 13.11 5.67
CA TYR A 127 -24.02 12.32 6.71
C TYR A 127 -23.28 12.35 8.07
N ASN A 128 -21.95 12.41 8.05
CA ASN A 128 -21.12 12.42 9.27
C ASN A 128 -21.10 13.81 9.92
N GLY A 129 -21.49 14.86 9.18
CA GLY A 129 -21.64 16.21 9.71
C GLY A 129 -21.23 17.29 8.72
N ASN A 130 -20.48 18.27 9.22
CA ASN A 130 -19.99 19.42 8.46
C ASN A 130 -18.53 19.74 8.84
N PHE A 131 -17.98 20.78 8.24
CA PHE A 131 -16.60 21.24 8.45
C PHE A 131 -16.20 21.42 9.93
N TYR A 132 -17.13 21.84 10.80
CA TYR A 132 -16.85 22.09 12.22
C TYR A 132 -17.13 20.89 13.14
N THR A 133 -17.71 19.82 12.59
CA THR A 133 -18.06 18.58 13.29
C THR A 133 -17.29 17.43 12.63
N ASP A 134 -17.93 16.30 12.34
CA ASP A 134 -17.22 15.11 11.86
C ASP A 134 -17.32 14.89 10.35
N GLY A 135 -17.71 15.93 9.60
CA GLY A 135 -17.86 15.84 8.15
C GLY A 135 -16.56 15.57 7.37
N LEU A 136 -15.39 15.80 7.97
CA LEU A 136 -14.10 15.50 7.32
C LEU A 136 -13.79 13.99 7.27
N GLY A 137 -14.37 13.19 8.16
CA GLY A 137 -14.22 11.73 8.17
C GLY A 137 -15.22 11.02 7.25
N ALA A 138 -15.77 11.70 6.24
CA ALA A 138 -16.57 11.05 5.21
C ALA A 138 -15.67 10.18 4.31
N ALA A 139 -16.02 8.89 4.19
CA ALA A 139 -15.31 7.94 3.35
C ALA A 139 -15.24 8.37 1.88
N HIS A 140 -16.38 8.74 1.30
CA HIS A 140 -16.50 9.06 -0.12
C HIS A 140 -17.57 10.12 -0.45
N PHE A 141 -17.46 10.66 -1.67
CA PHE A 141 -18.39 11.64 -2.24
C PHE A 141 -18.79 11.22 -3.67
N LEU A 142 -19.91 11.77 -4.15
CA LEU A 142 -20.25 11.66 -5.58
C LEU A 142 -19.16 12.34 -6.42
N VAL A 143 -18.93 11.87 -7.65
CA VAL A 143 -17.85 12.37 -8.53
C VAL A 143 -17.95 13.85 -8.94
N ASN A 144 -19.08 14.50 -8.65
CA ASN A 144 -19.28 15.94 -8.84
C ASN A 144 -18.95 16.78 -7.58
N GLY A 145 -18.59 16.11 -6.48
CA GLY A 145 -18.27 16.67 -5.17
C GLY A 145 -19.47 16.94 -4.26
N SER A 146 -20.65 16.41 -4.58
CA SER A 146 -21.81 16.42 -3.68
C SER A 146 -21.72 15.27 -2.68
N ALA A 147 -22.32 15.43 -1.49
CA ALA A 147 -22.38 14.38 -0.49
C ALA A 147 -23.09 13.13 -1.04
N TYR A 148 -22.60 11.96 -0.62
CA TYR A 148 -23.30 10.71 -0.87
C TYR A 148 -24.59 10.67 -0.02
N PRO A 149 -25.75 10.39 -0.63
CA PRO A 149 -27.03 10.49 0.07
C PRO A 149 -27.37 9.29 0.96
N GLY A 150 -26.70 8.14 0.79
CA GLY A 150 -27.08 6.88 1.46
C GLY A 150 -26.66 6.77 2.92
N GLY A 151 -25.83 7.70 3.42
CA GLY A 151 -25.10 7.49 4.67
C GLY A 151 -24.03 6.41 4.50
N TRP A 152 -22.93 6.55 5.24
CA TRP A 152 -21.83 5.59 5.24
C TRP A 152 -21.09 5.70 6.57
N CYS A 153 -20.18 4.77 6.87
CA CYS A 153 -19.41 4.90 8.08
C CYS A 153 -18.37 6.03 8.02
N THR A 154 -17.95 6.47 9.20
CA THR A 154 -16.86 7.45 9.34
C THR A 154 -15.53 6.74 9.24
N GLU A 155 -14.61 7.29 8.45
CA GLU A 155 -13.26 6.77 8.22
C GLU A 155 -12.26 7.89 8.46
N ASN A 156 -11.32 7.68 9.40
CA ASN A 156 -10.44 8.75 9.87
C ASN A 156 -9.02 8.67 9.30
N ASP A 157 -8.71 7.65 8.50
CA ASP A 157 -7.50 7.49 7.71
C ASP A 157 -7.47 8.46 6.51
N GLY A 158 -8.62 8.73 5.87
CA GLY A 158 -8.74 9.58 4.69
C GLY A 158 -8.12 10.98 4.86
N PRO A 159 -8.49 11.75 5.89
CA PRO A 159 -7.83 13.03 6.21
C PRO A 159 -6.32 12.90 6.47
N ALA A 160 -5.88 11.82 7.10
CA ALA A 160 -4.45 11.58 7.35
C ALA A 160 -3.70 11.35 6.03
N LEU A 161 -4.17 10.44 5.17
CA LEU A 161 -3.59 10.16 3.85
C LEU A 161 -3.59 11.41 2.96
N ARG A 162 -4.68 12.18 2.97
CA ARG A 162 -4.77 13.44 2.22
C ARG A 162 -3.74 14.46 2.70
N ALA A 163 -3.56 14.60 4.01
CA ALA A 163 -2.51 15.43 4.58
C ALA A 163 -1.11 14.94 4.17
N LEU A 164 -0.85 13.63 4.20
CA LEU A 164 0.43 13.05 3.78
C LEU A 164 0.78 13.40 2.32
N ALA A 165 -0.16 13.22 1.40
CA ALA A 165 0.03 13.55 -0.02
C ALA A 165 0.33 15.04 -0.24
N VAL A 166 -0.44 15.92 0.39
CA VAL A 166 -0.32 17.37 0.18
C VAL A 166 0.90 17.96 0.91
N ILE A 167 1.29 17.42 2.07
CA ILE A 167 2.57 17.79 2.71
C ILE A 167 3.74 17.39 1.81
N LYS A 168 3.71 16.19 1.23
CA LYS A 168 4.74 15.75 0.27
C LYS A 168 4.83 16.71 -0.91
N PHE A 169 3.69 17.07 -1.51
CA PHE A 169 3.64 18.08 -2.58
C PHE A 169 4.23 19.41 -2.14
N THR A 170 3.95 19.86 -0.91
CA THR A 170 4.46 21.14 -0.39
C THR A 170 5.98 21.20 -0.43
N TYR A 171 6.67 20.14 0.00
CA TYR A 171 8.14 20.09 -0.07
C TYR A 171 8.64 20.06 -1.50
N ALA A 172 8.05 19.23 -2.36
CA ALA A 172 8.42 19.13 -3.77
C ALA A 172 8.22 20.45 -4.52
N TYR A 173 7.08 21.10 -4.33
CA TYR A 173 6.69 22.37 -4.95
C TYR A 173 7.67 23.47 -4.58
N LEU A 174 8.00 23.61 -3.28
CA LEU A 174 8.97 24.61 -2.82
C LEU A 174 10.39 24.31 -3.33
N GLN A 175 10.81 23.05 -3.41
CA GLN A 175 12.10 22.66 -3.99
C GLN A 175 12.22 23.03 -5.47
N LYS A 176 11.11 22.98 -6.22
CA LYS A 176 11.06 23.39 -7.63
C LYS A 176 10.80 24.89 -7.82
N GLY A 177 10.91 25.71 -6.77
CA GLY A 177 10.76 27.17 -6.86
C GLY A 177 9.32 27.69 -6.75
N GLY A 178 8.39 26.84 -6.30
CA GLY A 178 7.00 27.18 -6.07
C GLY A 178 6.78 28.32 -5.08
N ASN A 179 5.66 29.03 -5.21
CA ASN A 179 5.34 30.18 -4.39
C ASN A 179 4.85 29.77 -2.99
N ILE A 180 5.60 30.15 -1.95
CA ILE A 180 5.22 29.89 -0.55
C ILE A 180 3.86 30.49 -0.15
N SER A 181 3.40 31.57 -0.79
CA SER A 181 2.07 32.13 -0.55
C SER A 181 0.97 31.14 -0.95
N TYR A 182 1.12 30.41 -2.06
CA TYR A 182 0.16 29.36 -2.44
C TYR A 182 0.01 28.30 -1.33
N ILE A 183 1.13 27.90 -0.71
CA ILE A 183 1.11 26.97 0.42
C ILE A 183 0.37 27.57 1.61
N ARG A 184 0.63 28.83 1.97
CA ARG A 184 -0.03 29.48 3.10
C ARG A 184 -1.53 29.71 2.87
N ASP A 185 -1.93 29.97 1.63
CA ASP A 185 -3.29 30.36 1.29
C ASP A 185 -4.22 29.15 1.06
N HIS A 186 -3.67 28.02 0.60
CA HIS A 186 -4.48 26.86 0.20
C HIS A 186 -4.16 25.56 0.93
N VAL A 187 -2.92 25.38 1.40
CA VAL A 187 -2.46 24.11 1.97
C VAL A 187 -2.39 24.17 3.49
N PHE A 188 -1.59 25.09 4.03
CA PHE A 188 -1.31 25.19 5.46
C PHE A 188 -1.15 26.67 5.86
N GLY A 189 -2.26 27.28 6.25
CA GLY A 189 -2.34 28.64 6.77
C GLY A 189 -2.37 28.70 8.31
N PRO A 190 -2.43 29.92 8.88
CA PRO A 190 -2.55 30.13 10.32
C PRO A 190 -3.96 29.82 10.87
N THR A 191 -4.96 29.69 10.01
CA THR A 191 -6.34 29.32 10.36
C THR A 191 -6.64 27.93 9.84
N ASN A 192 -7.63 27.26 10.44
CA ASN A 192 -8.02 25.89 10.06
C ASN A 192 -8.67 25.77 8.68
N ASN A 193 -8.81 26.84 7.90
CA ASN A 193 -9.55 26.85 6.62
C ASN A 193 -8.72 26.40 5.39
N THR A 194 -7.45 26.06 5.55
CA THR A 194 -6.64 25.50 4.45
C THR A 194 -6.63 23.97 4.50
N LEU A 195 -6.54 23.31 3.35
CA LEU A 195 -6.79 21.86 3.19
C LEU A 195 -6.09 20.99 4.26
N THR A 196 -4.76 21.03 4.28
CA THR A 196 -3.95 20.18 5.18
C THR A 196 -4.05 20.63 6.63
N ARG A 197 -4.19 21.95 6.90
CA ARG A 197 -4.41 22.43 8.27
C ARG A 197 -5.73 21.88 8.84
N ALA A 198 -6.81 21.88 8.06
CA ALA A 198 -8.10 21.34 8.46
C ALA A 198 -8.03 19.83 8.76
N ASP A 199 -7.39 19.05 7.88
CA ASP A 199 -7.22 17.60 8.06
C ASP A 199 -6.44 17.27 9.34
N LEU A 200 -5.33 17.99 9.58
CA LEU A 200 -4.49 17.76 10.76
C LEU A 200 -5.17 18.19 12.06
N ASP A 201 -5.93 19.30 12.07
CA ASP A 201 -6.76 19.70 13.21
C ASP A 201 -7.86 18.68 13.50
N TYR A 202 -8.46 18.12 12.44
CA TYR A 202 -9.47 17.09 12.55
C TYR A 202 -8.92 15.82 13.21
N ILE A 203 -7.85 15.23 12.66
CA ILE A 203 -7.28 13.98 13.20
C ILE A 203 -6.66 14.18 14.59
N ALA A 204 -6.09 15.36 14.88
CA ALA A 204 -5.59 15.67 16.22
C ALA A 204 -6.70 15.61 17.30
N ARG A 205 -7.96 15.84 16.90
CA ARG A 205 -9.14 15.77 17.75
C ARG A 205 -9.78 14.38 17.78
N VAL A 206 -9.87 13.68 16.63
CA VAL A 206 -10.69 12.46 16.51
C VAL A 206 -9.91 11.14 16.55
N TRP A 207 -8.57 11.16 16.60
CA TRP A 207 -7.77 9.93 16.67
C TRP A 207 -8.15 8.91 17.76
N PRO A 208 -8.68 9.28 18.94
CA PRO A 208 -9.06 8.28 19.94
C PRO A 208 -10.45 7.68 19.72
N ASN A 209 -11.21 8.18 18.73
CA ASN A 209 -12.58 7.77 18.49
C ASN A 209 -12.66 6.52 17.62
N GLU A 210 -13.65 5.67 17.90
CA GLU A 210 -14.02 4.54 17.04
C GLU A 210 -14.51 5.03 15.67
N ASN A 211 -14.15 4.29 14.64
CA ASN A 211 -14.48 4.55 13.24
C ASN A 211 -14.48 3.23 12.45
N CYS A 212 -14.75 3.28 11.15
CA CYS A 212 -14.52 2.15 10.26
C CYS A 212 -13.05 2.06 9.88
N GLY A 213 -12.51 0.85 9.87
CA GLY A 213 -11.20 0.58 9.28
C GLY A 213 -11.19 0.73 7.75
N PRO A 214 -10.05 0.46 7.09
CA PRO A 214 -9.87 0.68 5.66
C PRO A 214 -10.73 -0.22 4.77
N TRP A 215 -11.45 -1.18 5.33
CA TRP A 215 -12.34 -2.07 4.59
C TRP A 215 -13.81 -1.69 4.74
N GLU A 216 -14.13 -0.61 5.46
CA GLU A 216 -15.49 -0.04 5.57
C GLU A 216 -16.51 -0.98 6.24
N GLU A 217 -16.01 -1.96 6.99
CA GLU A 217 -16.80 -3.06 7.56
C GLU A 217 -16.80 -3.03 9.09
N LEU A 218 -15.61 -3.13 9.69
CA LEU A 218 -15.45 -3.21 11.15
C LEU A 218 -15.43 -1.81 11.77
N TYR A 219 -16.36 -1.57 12.70
CA TYR A 219 -16.36 -0.35 13.52
C TYR A 219 -15.58 -0.56 14.82
N GLY A 220 -14.47 0.16 15.00
CA GLY A 220 -13.59 0.02 16.14
C GLY A 220 -12.41 1.00 16.14
N ILE A 221 -11.32 0.60 16.79
CA ILE A 221 -10.05 1.36 16.79
C ILE A 221 -9.01 0.56 15.99
N HIS A 222 -8.48 1.19 14.95
CA HIS A 222 -7.69 0.55 13.90
C HIS A 222 -6.23 1.00 13.91
N PHE A 223 -5.33 0.04 13.70
CA PHE A 223 -3.89 0.26 13.57
C PHE A 223 -3.61 1.08 12.32
N PHE A 224 -4.25 0.76 11.19
CA PHE A 224 -4.11 1.50 9.94
C PHE A 224 -4.36 3.00 10.14
N ASP A 225 -5.51 3.36 10.71
CA ASP A 225 -5.91 4.73 11.01
C ASP A 225 -4.93 5.43 11.95
N GLN A 226 -4.68 4.87 13.12
CA GLN A 226 -3.84 5.55 14.13
C GLN A 226 -2.39 5.68 13.67
N TYR A 227 -1.85 4.69 12.96
CA TYR A 227 -0.50 4.75 12.42
C TYR A 227 -0.40 5.89 11.38
N LEU A 228 -1.34 5.98 10.44
CA LEU A 228 -1.35 7.04 9.42
C LEU A 228 -1.60 8.42 10.01
N GLN A 229 -2.49 8.54 11.01
CA GLN A 229 -2.76 9.79 11.71
C GLN A 229 -1.53 10.29 12.46
N ARG A 230 -0.84 9.40 13.20
CA ARG A 230 0.46 9.71 13.82
C ARG A 230 1.44 10.23 12.78
N THR A 231 1.53 9.54 11.64
CA THR A 231 2.45 9.93 10.58
C THR A 231 2.12 11.31 10.02
N ALA A 232 0.85 11.57 9.73
CA ALA A 232 0.39 12.85 9.22
C ALA A 232 0.67 13.99 10.21
N LEU A 233 0.39 13.78 11.51
CA LEU A 233 0.66 14.75 12.57
C LEU A 233 2.16 15.07 12.67
N LEU A 234 3.05 14.07 12.69
CA LEU A 234 4.50 14.29 12.76
C LEU A 234 5.05 15.04 11.53
N ARG A 235 4.55 14.74 10.33
CA ARG A 235 4.90 15.51 9.12
C ARG A 235 4.30 16.93 9.18
N GLY A 236 3.11 17.07 9.75
CA GLY A 236 2.46 18.34 10.05
C GLY A 236 3.26 19.22 11.02
N VAL A 237 3.86 18.64 12.07
CA VAL A 237 4.78 19.34 12.99
C VAL A 237 5.95 19.94 12.24
N LYS A 238 6.58 19.16 11.35
CA LYS A 238 7.73 19.63 10.54
C LYS A 238 7.31 20.77 9.61
N LEU A 239 6.15 20.68 8.98
CA LEU A 239 5.63 21.73 8.10
C LEU A 239 5.25 23.00 8.88
N ALA A 240 4.55 22.87 10.01
CA ALA A 240 4.16 23.98 10.87
C ALA A 240 5.39 24.78 11.34
N LYS A 241 6.44 24.10 11.82
CA LYS A 241 7.73 24.72 12.18
C LYS A 241 8.36 25.43 10.98
N LYS A 242 8.38 24.80 9.80
CA LYS A 242 8.95 25.40 8.58
C LYS A 242 8.22 26.70 8.16
N LEU A 243 6.93 26.81 8.47
CA LEU A 243 6.11 27.97 8.12
C LEU A 243 6.06 29.05 9.23
N GLY A 244 6.63 28.79 10.40
CA GLY A 244 6.66 29.71 11.55
C GLY A 244 5.45 29.60 12.48
N TYR A 245 4.78 28.45 12.51
CA TYR A 245 3.58 28.20 13.33
C TYR A 245 3.88 27.27 14.51
N ASP A 246 4.72 27.72 15.45
CA ASP A 246 5.24 26.88 16.53
C ASP A 246 4.17 26.35 17.49
N ASP A 247 3.14 27.14 17.80
CA ASP A 247 2.07 26.69 18.71
C ASP A 247 1.18 25.61 18.07
N ILE A 248 0.94 25.72 16.77
CA ILE A 248 0.30 24.66 15.97
C ILE A 248 1.18 23.39 15.99
N ALA A 249 2.49 23.54 15.80
CA ALA A 249 3.41 22.41 15.84
C ALA A 249 3.40 21.70 17.21
N LYS A 250 3.36 22.44 18.32
CA LYS A 250 3.26 21.86 19.67
C LYS A 250 1.96 21.09 19.87
N HIS A 251 0.84 21.62 19.37
CA HIS A 251 -0.46 20.95 19.45
C HIS A 251 -0.44 19.59 18.74
N TYR A 252 0.03 19.54 17.50
CA TYR A 252 0.14 18.29 16.74
C TYR A 252 1.13 17.31 17.34
N GLN A 253 2.25 17.80 17.87
CA GLN A 253 3.23 16.95 18.54
C GLN A 253 2.59 16.21 19.71
N LYS A 254 1.76 16.89 20.52
CA LYS A 254 1.06 16.25 21.63
C LYS A 254 0.20 15.06 21.16
N SER A 255 -0.66 15.26 20.16
CA SER A 255 -1.51 14.16 19.66
C SER A 255 -0.68 13.03 19.03
N ALA A 256 0.40 13.35 18.32
CA ALA A 256 1.31 12.33 17.79
C ALA A 256 2.01 11.51 18.89
N ASP A 257 2.43 12.17 19.98
CA ASP A 257 3.04 11.50 21.14
C ASP A 257 2.03 10.61 21.86
N ASP A 258 0.79 11.07 22.03
CA ASP A 258 -0.29 10.29 22.63
C ASP A 258 -0.61 9.04 21.78
N ILE A 259 -0.69 9.18 20.45
CA ILE A 259 -0.89 8.02 19.55
C ILE A 259 0.31 7.06 19.65
N THR A 260 1.54 7.57 19.67
CA THR A 260 2.75 6.75 19.79
C THR A 260 2.71 5.86 21.04
N GLN A 261 2.14 6.34 22.14
CA GLN A 261 2.02 5.58 23.39
C GLN A 261 1.01 4.44 23.30
N VAL A 262 -0.03 4.55 22.46
CA VAL A 262 -1.06 3.51 22.32
C VAL A 262 -0.73 2.47 21.26
N LEU A 263 0.10 2.79 20.25
CA LEU A 263 0.45 1.83 19.19
C LEU A 263 0.98 0.46 19.68
N PRO A 264 1.74 0.35 20.79
CA PRO A 264 2.13 -0.96 21.32
C PRO A 264 0.96 -1.85 21.77
N SER A 265 -0.24 -1.31 21.96
CA SER A 265 -1.43 -2.09 22.35
C SER A 265 -1.93 -3.03 21.24
N TYR A 266 -1.61 -2.74 19.99
CA TYR A 266 -1.93 -3.61 18.84
C TYR A 266 -1.01 -4.85 18.77
N ILE A 267 0.03 -4.93 19.59
CA ILE A 267 0.96 -6.07 19.55
C ILE A 267 0.38 -7.26 20.31
N ALA A 268 0.03 -8.30 19.57
CA ALA A 268 -0.30 -9.61 20.13
C ALA A 268 0.99 -10.40 20.43
N LYS A 269 1.58 -10.13 21.59
CA LYS A 269 2.92 -10.65 21.97
C LYS A 269 3.02 -12.18 21.95
N ASP A 270 1.93 -12.89 22.23
CA ASP A 270 1.92 -14.35 22.25
C ASP A 270 1.96 -14.98 20.85
N PHE A 271 1.60 -14.20 19.83
CA PHE A 271 1.60 -14.62 18.43
C PHE A 271 2.71 -13.94 17.61
N GLY A 272 3.31 -12.86 18.12
CA GLY A 272 4.39 -12.16 17.42
C GLY A 272 3.91 -11.33 16.24
N ILE A 273 2.67 -10.82 16.30
CA ILE A 273 2.05 -10.06 15.22
C ILE A 273 1.49 -8.72 15.72
N VAL A 274 1.19 -7.84 14.76
CA VAL A 274 0.39 -6.64 14.93
C VAL A 274 -1.04 -6.98 14.55
N LEU A 275 -1.98 -6.71 15.45
CA LEU A 275 -3.41 -6.82 15.18
C LEU A 275 -3.88 -5.53 14.52
N GLU A 276 -4.79 -5.64 13.57
CA GLU A 276 -5.35 -4.46 12.91
C GLU A 276 -6.31 -3.70 13.81
N SER A 277 -7.04 -4.39 14.69
CA SER A 277 -8.03 -3.73 15.54
C SER A 277 -7.92 -4.19 16.98
N VAL A 278 -8.23 -3.27 17.90
CA VAL A 278 -8.34 -3.55 19.34
C VAL A 278 -9.64 -2.97 19.89
N ASN A 279 -10.10 -3.52 21.01
CA ASN A 279 -11.27 -3.03 21.75
C ASN A 279 -12.57 -2.95 20.91
N THR A 280 -12.78 -3.88 19.98
CA THR A 280 -14.02 -3.90 19.19
C THR A 280 -15.14 -4.56 19.99
N THR A 281 -16.31 -3.91 20.05
CA THR A 281 -17.47 -4.39 20.82
C THR A 281 -18.47 -5.17 19.98
N HIS A 282 -18.33 -5.19 18.65
CA HIS A 282 -19.47 -5.45 17.75
C HIS A 282 -19.22 -6.34 16.51
N ASP A 283 -18.16 -7.15 16.44
CA ASP A 283 -17.99 -8.01 15.25
C ASP A 283 -17.65 -9.48 15.57
N THR A 284 -18.27 -10.37 14.80
CA THR A 284 -18.08 -11.82 14.80
C THR A 284 -17.34 -12.33 13.55
N ASN A 285 -17.07 -11.49 12.55
CA ASN A 285 -16.48 -11.89 11.26
C ASN A 285 -15.01 -11.51 11.09
N HIS A 286 -14.41 -10.76 12.02
CA HIS A 286 -12.97 -10.44 12.06
C HIS A 286 -12.30 -11.05 13.30
N GLU A 287 -12.51 -12.35 13.55
CA GLU A 287 -12.17 -12.98 14.83
C GLU A 287 -10.67 -12.93 15.16
N THR A 288 -9.81 -12.95 14.14
CA THR A 288 -8.35 -13.00 14.33
C THR A 288 -7.68 -11.63 14.41
N PHE A 289 -8.32 -10.57 13.88
CA PHE A 289 -7.72 -9.25 13.62
C PHE A 289 -6.37 -9.28 12.88
N LEU A 290 -6.04 -10.39 12.22
CA LEU A 290 -4.91 -10.50 11.30
C LEU A 290 -5.32 -9.89 9.97
N ASP A 291 -4.65 -8.84 9.52
CA ASP A 291 -5.08 -8.10 8.34
C ASP A 291 -3.89 -7.52 7.57
N THR A 292 -3.96 -7.56 6.25
CA THR A 292 -2.95 -7.00 5.35
C THR A 292 -2.85 -5.48 5.47
N SER A 293 -3.91 -4.79 5.88
CA SER A 293 -3.89 -3.35 6.15
C SER A 293 -2.83 -2.94 7.17
N THR A 294 -2.46 -3.79 8.12
CA THR A 294 -1.32 -3.51 9.02
C THR A 294 -0.02 -3.27 8.24
N ILE A 295 0.21 -4.04 7.17
CA ILE A 295 1.35 -3.88 6.27
C ILE A 295 1.15 -2.67 5.35
N LEU A 296 -0.06 -2.46 4.84
CA LEU A 296 -0.40 -1.28 4.03
C LEU A 296 -0.15 0.04 4.80
N ALA A 297 -0.45 0.08 6.09
CA ALA A 297 -0.18 1.21 6.95
C ALA A 297 1.32 1.56 6.97
N ILE A 298 2.19 0.55 7.02
CA ILE A 298 3.64 0.73 7.04
C ILE A 298 4.13 1.31 5.70
N ILE A 299 3.76 0.70 4.57
CA ILE A 299 4.24 1.13 3.25
C ILE A 299 3.69 2.51 2.84
N HIS A 300 2.51 2.90 3.34
CA HIS A 300 1.95 4.23 3.12
C HIS A 300 2.42 5.28 4.14
N GLY A 301 2.87 4.85 5.32
CA GLY A 301 2.97 5.70 6.50
C GLY A 301 4.30 5.71 7.23
N TYR A 302 5.34 4.99 6.80
CA TYR A 302 6.60 4.95 7.55
C TYR A 302 7.30 6.33 7.60
N ASN A 303 7.74 6.73 8.80
CA ASN A 303 8.36 8.03 9.08
C ASN A 303 9.88 7.97 9.27
N HIS A 304 10.51 6.80 9.09
CA HIS A 304 11.93 6.56 9.37
C HIS A 304 12.33 6.92 10.80
N ASP A 305 11.47 6.57 11.76
CA ASP A 305 11.64 6.83 13.20
C ASP A 305 11.59 5.55 14.06
N ASP A 306 11.80 4.39 13.43
CA ASP A 306 11.83 3.04 14.02
C ASP A 306 10.52 2.54 14.66
N VAL A 307 9.48 3.38 14.76
CA VAL A 307 8.17 2.98 15.28
C VAL A 307 7.45 2.13 14.24
N PHE A 308 7.33 0.83 14.51
CA PHE A 308 6.80 -0.17 13.58
C PHE A 308 7.46 -0.09 12.19
N ALA A 309 8.78 0.14 12.15
CA ALA A 309 9.55 0.07 10.91
C ALA A 309 9.30 -1.25 10.15
N PRO A 310 9.53 -1.29 8.83
CA PRO A 310 9.48 -2.55 8.08
C PRO A 310 10.34 -3.66 8.71
N THR A 311 11.45 -3.28 9.35
CA THR A 311 12.38 -4.18 10.03
C THR A 311 11.94 -4.64 11.43
N ASN A 312 10.82 -4.14 11.94
CA ASN A 312 10.28 -4.49 13.25
C ASN A 312 9.85 -5.96 13.28
N GLU A 313 10.21 -6.69 14.33
CA GLU A 313 9.97 -8.14 14.40
C GLU A 313 8.48 -8.54 14.36
N TYR A 314 7.59 -7.69 14.88
CA TYR A 314 6.14 -7.94 14.86
C TYR A 314 5.55 -7.67 13.48
N VAL A 315 6.09 -6.68 12.75
CA VAL A 315 5.68 -6.41 11.36
C VAL A 315 6.13 -7.55 10.45
N ILE A 316 7.38 -8.02 10.59
CA ILE A 316 7.88 -9.21 9.89
C ILE A 316 7.07 -10.45 10.25
N GLY A 317 6.75 -10.64 11.54
CA GLY A 317 5.91 -11.74 12.01
C GLY A 317 4.50 -11.71 11.39
N THR A 318 3.91 -10.53 11.27
CA THR A 318 2.59 -10.32 10.64
C THR A 318 2.62 -10.67 9.15
N ALA A 319 3.60 -10.13 8.40
CA ALA A 319 3.80 -10.46 7.00
C ALA A 319 3.95 -11.98 6.76
N ASN A 320 4.71 -12.66 7.63
CA ASN A 320 4.88 -14.11 7.55
C ASN A 320 3.59 -14.87 7.90
N MET A 321 2.83 -14.43 8.89
CA MET A 321 1.56 -15.05 9.27
C MET A 321 0.53 -14.92 8.14
N LEU A 322 0.38 -13.73 7.57
CA LEU A 322 -0.48 -13.49 6.40
C LEU A 322 -0.11 -14.42 5.25
N ARG A 323 1.20 -14.54 4.95
CA ARG A 323 1.69 -15.45 3.90
C ARG A 323 1.27 -16.89 4.17
N LEU A 324 1.50 -17.39 5.38
CA LEU A 324 1.16 -18.77 5.74
C LEU A 324 -0.35 -19.04 5.64
N VAL A 325 -1.18 -18.11 6.14
CA VAL A 325 -2.63 -18.27 6.13
C VAL A 325 -3.17 -18.23 4.70
N PHE A 326 -2.79 -17.23 3.90
CA PHE A 326 -3.29 -17.11 2.53
C PHE A 326 -2.76 -18.21 1.60
N GLN A 327 -1.57 -18.76 1.86
CA GLN A 327 -1.11 -19.98 1.17
C GLN A 327 -2.04 -21.18 1.40
N ASP A 328 -2.61 -21.30 2.61
CA ASP A 328 -3.46 -22.42 3.01
C ASP A 328 -4.92 -22.24 2.58
N ILE A 329 -5.47 -21.04 2.77
CA ILE A 329 -6.92 -20.83 2.58
C ILE A 329 -7.32 -20.61 1.11
N TYR A 330 -6.41 -20.18 0.24
CA TYR A 330 -6.72 -19.92 -1.17
C TYR A 330 -6.32 -21.08 -2.07
N PRO A 331 -7.27 -21.81 -2.69
CA PRO A 331 -6.95 -22.92 -3.59
C PRO A 331 -6.06 -22.54 -4.79
N VAL A 332 -6.16 -21.31 -5.27
CA VAL A 332 -5.28 -20.78 -6.31
C VAL A 332 -3.80 -20.81 -5.90
N ASN A 333 -3.46 -20.59 -4.62
CA ASN A 333 -2.08 -20.64 -4.10
C ASN A 333 -1.53 -22.08 -3.95
N MET A 334 -2.38 -23.10 -3.99
CA MET A 334 -1.99 -24.51 -3.77
C MET A 334 -1.65 -25.29 -5.05
N ARG A 335 -1.72 -24.63 -6.21
CA ARG A 335 -1.52 -25.29 -7.50
C ARG A 335 -0.04 -25.62 -7.73
N LYS A 336 0.27 -26.93 -7.77
CA LYS A 336 1.65 -27.47 -7.84
C LYS A 336 2.43 -27.13 -9.12
N GLU A 337 1.76 -26.60 -10.13
CA GLU A 337 2.34 -26.31 -11.45
C GLU A 337 2.87 -24.87 -11.57
N GLN A 338 2.91 -24.12 -10.45
CA GLN A 338 3.16 -22.69 -10.44
C GLN A 338 4.38 -22.35 -9.56
N ASP A 339 5.46 -21.85 -10.18
CA ASP A 339 6.56 -21.15 -9.50
C ASP A 339 6.13 -19.70 -9.13
N GLU A 340 4.94 -19.54 -8.54
CA GLU A 340 4.33 -18.26 -8.20
C GLU A 340 4.52 -17.90 -6.73
N GLY A 341 4.50 -16.60 -6.44
CA GLY A 341 4.40 -16.09 -5.08
C GLY A 341 2.98 -16.23 -4.54
N THR A 342 2.82 -15.98 -3.25
CA THR A 342 1.50 -16.01 -2.59
C THR A 342 0.64 -14.85 -3.05
N LEU A 343 -0.62 -15.13 -3.43
CA LEU A 343 -1.67 -14.13 -3.52
C LEU A 343 -2.24 -13.84 -2.13
N PHE A 344 -2.42 -12.57 -1.80
CA PHE A 344 -2.86 -12.08 -0.48
C PHE A 344 -4.22 -11.39 -0.60
N GLY A 345 -5.10 -11.59 0.39
CA GLY A 345 -6.37 -10.87 0.52
C GLY A 345 -6.33 -9.82 1.63
N ARG A 346 -7.51 -9.36 2.04
CA ARG A 346 -7.67 -8.38 3.13
C ARG A 346 -7.33 -9.01 4.49
N PHE A 347 -8.13 -10.00 4.90
CA PHE A 347 -7.98 -10.76 6.15
C PHE A 347 -8.50 -12.21 5.98
N PRO A 348 -8.16 -13.17 6.87
CA PRO A 348 -8.49 -14.59 6.67
C PRO A 348 -9.98 -14.92 6.60
N ASP A 349 -10.78 -14.25 7.42
CA ASP A 349 -12.21 -14.50 7.60
C ASP A 349 -13.08 -13.65 6.66
N ASP A 350 -12.46 -13.04 5.65
CA ASP A 350 -13.13 -12.21 4.65
C ASP A 350 -14.24 -12.99 3.94
N ILE A 351 -15.40 -12.34 3.79
CA ILE A 351 -16.58 -12.88 3.12
C ILE A 351 -17.05 -12.03 1.93
N TYR A 352 -16.29 -11.00 1.54
CA TYR A 352 -16.58 -10.22 0.35
C TYR A 352 -15.87 -10.80 -0.88
N ASP A 353 -16.62 -11.03 -1.96
CA ASP A 353 -16.12 -11.62 -3.20
C ASP A 353 -16.02 -10.63 -4.37
N GLY A 354 -16.02 -9.33 -4.09
CA GLY A 354 -16.08 -8.28 -5.12
C GLY A 354 -17.51 -7.92 -5.53
N TYR A 355 -18.53 -8.65 -5.08
CA TYR A 355 -19.93 -8.38 -5.43
C TYR A 355 -20.90 -8.51 -4.26
N THR A 356 -20.66 -9.47 -3.36
CA THR A 356 -21.53 -9.90 -2.26
C THR A 356 -20.72 -10.26 -1.03
N SER A 357 -21.38 -10.31 0.13
CA SER A 357 -20.74 -10.59 1.43
C SER A 357 -21.28 -11.88 2.08
N ASP A 358 -21.55 -12.92 1.29
CA ASP A 358 -22.14 -14.19 1.76
C ASP A 358 -21.35 -15.45 1.33
N VAL A 359 -20.15 -15.28 0.78
CA VAL A 359 -19.25 -16.36 0.34
C VAL A 359 -17.81 -16.07 0.80
N PRO A 360 -16.90 -17.05 0.87
CA PRO A 360 -15.52 -16.77 1.27
C PRO A 360 -14.81 -15.82 0.30
N GLY A 361 -14.20 -14.76 0.82
CA GLY A 361 -13.57 -13.68 0.06
C GLY A 361 -12.26 -14.07 -0.63
N ASN A 362 -11.71 -13.15 -1.43
CA ASN A 362 -10.67 -13.48 -2.40
C ASN A 362 -9.31 -12.84 -2.10
N PRO A 363 -8.25 -13.26 -2.81
CA PRO A 363 -7.08 -12.43 -2.98
C PRO A 363 -7.40 -11.08 -3.62
N TRP A 364 -6.71 -10.03 -3.17
CA TRP A 364 -6.84 -8.66 -3.66
C TRP A 364 -5.54 -8.25 -4.36
N ILE A 365 -5.67 -7.61 -5.52
CA ILE A 365 -4.50 -7.19 -6.32
C ILE A 365 -3.65 -6.20 -5.52
N LEU A 366 -4.27 -5.20 -4.88
CA LEU A 366 -3.57 -4.20 -4.09
C LEU A 366 -2.88 -4.79 -2.84
N CYS A 367 -3.51 -5.77 -2.18
CA CYS A 367 -2.94 -6.44 -0.99
C CYS A 367 -1.71 -7.26 -1.39
N THR A 368 -1.83 -8.01 -2.48
CA THR A 368 -0.73 -8.80 -3.05
C THR A 368 0.44 -7.90 -3.47
N LEU A 369 0.18 -6.81 -4.18
CA LEU A 369 1.21 -5.86 -4.61
C LEU A 369 1.81 -5.08 -3.42
N GLY A 370 1.01 -4.77 -2.40
CA GLY A 370 1.48 -4.17 -1.15
C GLY A 370 2.47 -5.06 -0.40
N MET A 371 2.26 -6.39 -0.43
CA MET A 371 3.22 -7.35 0.12
C MET A 371 4.52 -7.41 -0.69
N ALA A 372 4.45 -7.35 -2.02
CA ALA A 372 5.65 -7.23 -2.85
C ALA A 372 6.43 -5.95 -2.53
N GLN A 373 5.74 -4.81 -2.43
CA GLN A 373 6.34 -3.54 -2.01
C GLN A 373 7.03 -3.67 -0.65
N TYR A 374 6.34 -4.23 0.34
CA TYR A 374 6.89 -4.43 1.67
C TYR A 374 8.18 -5.27 1.66
N TYR A 375 8.26 -6.35 0.89
CA TYR A 375 9.49 -7.14 0.79
C TYR A 375 10.67 -6.36 0.21
N TYR A 376 10.44 -5.54 -0.81
CA TYR A 376 11.49 -4.67 -1.36
C TYR A 376 11.91 -3.56 -0.38
N GLU A 377 10.97 -2.97 0.35
CA GLU A 377 11.27 -1.95 1.36
C GLU A 377 12.02 -2.55 2.56
N LEU A 378 11.64 -3.74 3.03
CA LEU A 378 12.36 -4.46 4.08
C LEU A 378 13.82 -4.71 3.70
N ALA A 379 14.06 -5.22 2.48
CA ALA A 379 15.41 -5.43 1.97
C ALA A 379 16.19 -4.12 1.87
N THR A 380 15.53 -3.05 1.42
CA THR A 380 16.12 -1.72 1.34
C THR A 380 16.55 -1.20 2.71
N GLU A 381 15.73 -1.33 3.75
CA GLU A 381 16.05 -0.86 5.10
C GLU A 381 17.19 -1.69 5.73
N TRP A 382 17.26 -3.01 5.48
CA TRP A 382 18.41 -3.82 5.90
C TRP A 382 19.72 -3.42 5.22
N LEU A 383 19.68 -3.11 3.92
CA LEU A 383 20.85 -2.63 3.18
C LEU A 383 21.29 -1.24 3.66
N LYS A 384 20.35 -0.30 3.85
CA LYS A 384 20.63 1.06 4.33
C LYS A 384 21.24 1.08 5.73
N HIS A 385 20.70 0.27 6.65
CA HIS A 385 21.17 0.23 8.03
C HIS A 385 22.34 -0.73 8.23
N GLU A 386 22.72 -1.48 7.20
CA GLU A 386 23.80 -2.47 7.23
C GLU A 386 23.66 -3.47 8.39
N LYS A 387 22.42 -3.79 8.76
CA LYS A 387 22.10 -4.61 9.92
C LYS A 387 20.75 -5.32 9.78
N ILE A 388 20.73 -6.60 10.11
CA ILE A 388 19.52 -7.40 10.32
C ILE A 388 19.51 -7.89 11.76
N VAL A 389 18.37 -7.78 12.42
CA VAL A 389 18.14 -8.37 13.74
C VAL A 389 17.08 -9.46 13.59
N ILE A 390 17.48 -10.70 13.82
CA ILE A 390 16.60 -11.86 13.80
C ILE A 390 16.16 -12.12 15.24
N GLY A 391 14.89 -11.81 15.51
CA GLY A 391 14.22 -12.05 16.78
C GLY A 391 13.47 -13.40 16.83
N LYS A 392 12.73 -13.61 17.92
CA LYS A 392 11.93 -14.81 18.15
C LYS A 392 10.87 -15.01 17.06
N TRP A 393 10.22 -13.91 16.67
CA TRP A 393 9.04 -13.93 15.80
C TRP A 393 9.39 -13.83 14.31
N SER A 394 10.56 -13.31 13.97
CA SER A 394 11.03 -13.22 12.59
C SER A 394 11.74 -14.49 12.10
N LYS A 395 12.14 -15.42 12.98
CA LYS A 395 12.97 -16.58 12.61
C LYS A 395 12.35 -17.49 11.54
N ASP A 396 11.04 -17.70 11.60
CA ASP A 396 10.35 -18.64 10.70
C ASP A 396 10.15 -18.02 9.32
N PHE A 397 10.09 -16.68 9.25
CA PHE A 397 10.16 -15.94 7.99
C PHE A 397 11.51 -16.16 7.28
N PHE A 398 12.62 -16.13 8.03
CA PHE A 398 13.95 -16.39 7.44
C PHE A 398 14.14 -17.83 6.98
N LYS A 399 13.52 -18.80 7.68
CA LYS A 399 13.48 -20.19 7.23
C LYS A 399 12.77 -20.33 5.88
N HIS A 400 11.66 -19.59 5.67
CA HIS A 400 10.96 -19.54 4.38
C HIS A 400 11.86 -19.00 3.27
N LEU A 401 12.59 -17.91 3.52
CA LEU A 401 13.54 -17.33 2.57
C LEU A 401 14.75 -18.23 2.26
N MET A 402 14.86 -19.41 2.89
CA MET A 402 16.00 -20.33 2.80
C MET A 402 17.34 -19.69 3.19
N VAL A 403 17.30 -18.59 3.96
CA VAL A 403 18.50 -17.91 4.49
C VAL A 403 18.48 -18.02 6.00
N MET A 404 19.38 -18.81 6.57
CA MET A 404 19.52 -18.96 8.03
C MET A 404 20.96 -18.66 8.45
N PRO A 405 21.17 -18.07 9.66
CA PRO A 405 22.51 -17.96 10.23
C PRO A 405 23.13 -19.35 10.43
N SER A 406 24.43 -19.47 10.19
CA SER A 406 25.18 -20.70 10.48
C SER A 406 25.28 -20.90 12.01
N GLY A 407 24.53 -21.85 12.57
CA GLY A 407 24.59 -22.22 14.00
C GLY A 407 23.26 -22.78 14.52
N PRO A 408 23.26 -23.54 15.64
CA PRO A 408 22.02 -24.04 16.23
C PRO A 408 21.17 -22.89 16.76
N PRO A 409 19.88 -22.80 16.42
CA PRO A 409 19.01 -21.75 16.92
C PRO A 409 18.80 -21.94 18.43
N THR A 410 19.31 -21.01 19.23
CA THR A 410 18.97 -20.91 20.65
C THR A 410 17.72 -20.04 20.79
N ILE A 411 16.68 -20.57 21.44
CA ILE A 411 15.31 -20.02 21.52
C ILE A 411 15.26 -18.62 22.16
N GLU A 412 16.32 -18.19 22.86
CA GLU A 412 16.36 -16.97 23.65
C GLU A 412 17.31 -15.88 23.12
N SER A 413 18.01 -16.09 22.00
CA SER A 413 19.01 -15.13 21.51
C SER A 413 18.58 -14.43 20.22
N THR A 414 18.61 -13.10 20.21
CA THR A 414 18.59 -12.32 18.96
C THR A 414 19.87 -12.58 18.17
N THR A 415 19.75 -12.91 16.88
CA THR A 415 20.91 -13.02 15.99
C THR A 415 21.06 -11.74 15.19
N THR A 416 22.24 -11.10 15.24
CA THR A 416 22.53 -9.93 14.41
C THR A 416 23.38 -10.32 13.22
N ILE A 417 22.93 -9.95 12.01
CA ILE A 417 23.69 -10.11 10.76
C ILE A 417 24.17 -8.73 10.30
N THR A 418 25.45 -8.63 9.95
CA THR A 418 26.11 -7.40 9.48
C THR A 418 27.00 -7.68 8.28
N GLY A 419 27.40 -6.63 7.57
CA GLY A 419 28.32 -6.72 6.45
C GLY A 419 27.74 -7.48 5.25
N LYS A 420 28.61 -8.07 4.42
CA LYS A 420 28.21 -8.70 3.15
C LYS A 420 27.24 -9.89 3.28
N ALA A 421 27.09 -10.47 4.48
CA ALA A 421 26.09 -11.50 4.73
C ALA A 421 24.65 -11.00 4.49
N ILE A 422 24.40 -9.69 4.66
CA ILE A 422 23.09 -9.06 4.41
C ILE A 422 22.63 -9.24 2.96
N CYS A 423 23.58 -9.31 2.01
CA CYS A 423 23.29 -9.45 0.59
C CYS A 423 22.48 -10.72 0.28
N SER A 424 22.75 -11.84 0.95
CA SER A 424 21.96 -13.06 0.74
C SER A 424 20.51 -12.91 1.20
N TYR A 425 20.28 -12.20 2.31
CA TYR A 425 18.93 -11.93 2.83
C TYR A 425 18.16 -10.94 1.95
N ALA A 426 18.83 -9.86 1.52
CA ALA A 426 18.24 -8.88 0.62
C ALA A 426 17.89 -9.52 -0.74
N SER A 427 18.78 -10.34 -1.29
CA SER A 427 18.53 -11.07 -2.54
C SER A 427 17.32 -12.02 -2.43
N ALA A 428 17.16 -12.72 -1.30
CA ALA A 428 16.03 -13.61 -1.09
C ALA A 428 14.69 -12.85 -0.99
N LEU A 429 14.68 -11.68 -0.33
CA LEU A 429 13.50 -10.81 -0.30
C LEU A 429 13.15 -10.22 -1.67
N MET A 430 14.16 -9.85 -2.46
CA MET A 430 13.96 -9.37 -3.82
C MET A 430 13.34 -10.48 -4.69
N GLU A 431 13.81 -11.72 -4.56
CA GLU A 431 13.22 -12.87 -5.24
C GLU A 431 11.77 -13.13 -4.79
N GLU A 432 11.48 -13.03 -3.48
CA GLU A 432 10.12 -13.20 -2.96
C GLU A 432 9.16 -12.13 -3.51
N GLY A 433 9.58 -10.86 -3.55
CA GLY A 433 8.82 -9.80 -4.20
C GLY A 433 8.58 -10.09 -5.69
N ASP A 434 9.59 -10.57 -6.41
CA ASP A 434 9.47 -10.92 -7.83
C ASP A 434 8.53 -12.11 -8.06
N ARG A 435 8.49 -13.09 -7.15
CA ARG A 435 7.52 -14.19 -7.18
C ARG A 435 6.10 -13.68 -7.00
N VAL A 436 5.86 -12.73 -6.10
CA VAL A 436 4.55 -12.10 -5.92
C VAL A 436 4.14 -11.30 -7.15
N LEU A 437 5.04 -10.53 -7.76
CA LEU A 437 4.77 -9.85 -9.03
C LEU A 437 4.45 -10.85 -10.16
N ASN A 438 5.14 -11.99 -10.19
CA ASN A 438 4.89 -13.05 -11.15
C ASN A 438 3.50 -13.71 -10.96
N ALA A 439 3.03 -13.85 -9.73
CA ALA A 439 1.66 -14.29 -9.45
C ALA A 439 0.65 -13.31 -10.06
N ILE A 440 0.78 -12.01 -9.79
CA ILE A 440 -0.08 -10.98 -10.40
C ILE A 440 -0.04 -11.06 -11.93
N ARG A 441 1.15 -11.12 -12.54
CA ARG A 441 1.31 -11.23 -14.00
C ARG A 441 0.48 -12.37 -14.60
N ARG A 442 0.44 -13.52 -13.95
CA ARG A 442 -0.25 -14.72 -14.48
C ARG A 442 -1.77 -14.64 -14.37
N HIS A 443 -2.26 -13.85 -13.42
CA HIS A 443 -3.68 -13.61 -13.23
C HIS A 443 -4.18 -12.35 -13.94
N THR A 444 -3.28 -11.48 -14.41
CA THR A 444 -3.64 -10.27 -15.15
C THR A 444 -4.14 -10.61 -16.56
N VAL A 445 -5.28 -10.07 -16.96
CA VAL A 445 -5.80 -10.22 -18.32
C VAL A 445 -4.88 -9.59 -19.38
N PRO A 446 -4.93 -10.03 -20.66
CA PRO A 446 -4.06 -9.51 -21.72
C PRO A 446 -4.12 -7.98 -21.95
N SER A 447 -5.21 -7.31 -21.54
CA SER A 447 -5.32 -5.84 -21.62
C SER A 447 -4.45 -5.11 -20.59
N GLY A 448 -3.91 -5.81 -19.60
CA GLY A 448 -3.21 -5.21 -18.46
C GLY A 448 -4.13 -4.41 -17.53
N MET A 449 -5.44 -4.58 -17.64
CA MET A 449 -6.38 -4.01 -16.68
C MET A 449 -6.14 -4.63 -15.30
N PHE A 450 -6.29 -3.84 -14.24
CA PHE A 450 -6.39 -4.39 -12.89
C PHE A 450 -7.79 -4.20 -12.35
N THR A 451 -8.30 -5.28 -11.80
CA THR A 451 -9.52 -5.31 -11.00
C THR A 451 -9.19 -5.16 -9.51
N GLU A 452 -10.21 -5.27 -8.66
CA GLU A 452 -10.09 -5.32 -7.21
C GLU A 452 -9.51 -6.67 -6.75
N GLU A 453 -10.07 -7.76 -7.26
CA GLU A 453 -9.84 -9.12 -6.74
C GLU A 453 -9.42 -10.12 -7.81
N ILE A 454 -8.86 -11.24 -7.34
CA ILE A 454 -8.61 -12.44 -8.14
C ILE A 454 -9.36 -13.58 -7.48
N ASP A 455 -10.31 -14.22 -8.18
CA ASP A 455 -11.09 -15.33 -7.64
C ASP A 455 -10.20 -16.42 -7.03
N ARG A 456 -10.46 -16.77 -5.77
CA ARG A 456 -9.62 -17.67 -4.96
C ARG A 456 -9.54 -19.10 -5.50
N TYR A 457 -10.47 -19.51 -6.36
CA TYR A 457 -10.55 -20.87 -6.89
C TYR A 457 -9.96 -20.98 -8.29
N THR A 458 -10.36 -20.09 -9.19
CA THR A 458 -10.08 -20.10 -10.63
C THR A 458 -8.85 -19.25 -10.97
N GLY A 459 -8.61 -18.17 -10.23
CA GLY A 459 -7.57 -17.19 -10.52
C GLY A 459 -7.96 -16.18 -11.60
N PHE A 460 -9.24 -16.04 -11.93
CA PHE A 460 -9.69 -14.98 -12.81
C PHE A 460 -9.96 -13.68 -12.04
N GLU A 461 -9.62 -12.56 -12.66
CA GLU A 461 -9.92 -11.22 -12.13
C GLU A 461 -11.43 -10.98 -11.96
N GLN A 462 -11.82 -10.34 -10.85
CA GLN A 462 -13.21 -9.98 -10.54
C GLN A 462 -13.33 -8.78 -9.58
N GLY A 463 -14.57 -8.38 -9.26
CA GLY A 463 -14.87 -7.19 -8.48
C GLY A 463 -14.81 -5.91 -9.32
N ALA A 464 -14.50 -4.78 -8.70
CA ALA A 464 -14.47 -3.49 -9.39
C ALA A 464 -13.41 -3.45 -10.51
N ILE A 465 -13.82 -3.08 -11.73
CA ILE A 465 -12.91 -2.99 -12.89
C ILE A 465 -12.15 -1.66 -12.95
N ASN A 466 -10.89 -1.69 -13.40
CA ASN A 466 -9.98 -0.53 -13.43
C ASN A 466 -9.88 0.14 -12.05
N LEU A 467 -9.67 -0.63 -10.98
CA LEU A 467 -9.51 -0.10 -9.64
C LEU A 467 -8.21 0.73 -9.56
N THR A 468 -8.33 2.02 -9.23
CA THR A 468 -7.21 2.97 -9.21
C THR A 468 -6.13 2.54 -8.23
N TRP A 469 -6.51 2.09 -7.03
CA TRP A 469 -5.55 1.66 -6.00
C TRP A 469 -4.75 0.42 -6.43
N SER A 470 -5.32 -0.51 -7.21
CA SER A 470 -4.55 -1.63 -7.78
C SER A 470 -3.45 -1.15 -8.74
N TYR A 471 -3.71 -0.12 -9.55
CA TYR A 471 -2.67 0.50 -10.39
C TYR A 471 -1.62 1.24 -9.56
N ASP A 472 -2.03 1.97 -8.53
CA ASP A 472 -1.12 2.67 -7.61
C ASP A 472 -0.18 1.69 -6.91
N ALA A 473 -0.72 0.56 -6.42
CA ALA A 473 0.03 -0.48 -5.75
C ALA A 473 1.08 -1.11 -6.68
N PHE A 474 0.77 -1.28 -7.97
CA PHE A 474 1.74 -1.78 -8.93
C PHE A 474 2.88 -0.80 -9.16
N VAL A 475 2.55 0.47 -9.42
CA VAL A 475 3.54 1.52 -9.68
C VAL A 475 4.49 1.67 -8.49
N THR A 476 3.96 1.68 -7.27
CA THR A 476 4.75 1.82 -6.03
C THR A 476 5.58 0.59 -5.70
N ALA A 477 5.08 -0.62 -5.96
CA ALA A 477 5.87 -1.85 -5.87
C ALA A 477 7.06 -1.84 -6.85
N ILE A 478 6.86 -1.40 -8.10
CA ILE A 478 7.95 -1.29 -9.08
C ILE A 478 8.98 -0.24 -8.67
N TRP A 479 8.58 0.90 -8.11
CA TRP A 479 9.54 1.89 -7.59
C TRP A 479 10.37 1.32 -6.45
N SER A 480 9.74 0.58 -5.52
CA SER A 480 10.45 -0.06 -4.41
C SER A 480 11.40 -1.14 -4.91
N ARG A 481 10.99 -1.91 -5.92
CA ARG A 481 11.83 -2.88 -6.64
C ARG A 481 13.07 -2.20 -7.25
N GLU A 482 12.90 -1.10 -7.97
CA GLU A 482 14.01 -0.35 -8.55
C GLU A 482 14.96 0.19 -7.48
N ASP A 483 14.43 0.70 -6.38
CA ASP A 483 15.22 1.29 -5.30
C ASP A 483 16.03 0.24 -4.56
N VAL A 484 15.46 -0.95 -4.25
CA VAL A 484 16.23 -2.04 -3.64
C VAL A 484 17.34 -2.54 -4.58
N HIS A 485 17.10 -2.63 -5.89
CA HIS A 485 18.15 -3.00 -6.85
C HIS A 485 19.32 -2.00 -6.85
N LYS A 486 19.04 -0.69 -6.75
CA LYS A 486 20.10 0.34 -6.63
C LYS A 486 20.89 0.18 -5.34
N TRP A 487 20.22 -0.01 -4.20
CA TRP A 487 20.87 -0.24 -2.91
C TRP A 487 21.70 -1.53 -2.92
N PHE A 488 21.17 -2.59 -3.52
CA PHE A 488 21.86 -3.86 -3.65
C PHE A 488 23.12 -3.72 -4.52
N ALA A 489 23.03 -3.10 -5.70
CA ALA A 489 24.20 -2.88 -6.55
C ALA A 489 25.28 -2.05 -5.83
N ASN A 490 24.88 -0.99 -5.12
CA ASN A 490 25.82 -0.14 -4.39
C ASN A 490 26.47 -0.84 -3.18
N TYR A 491 25.71 -1.64 -2.44
CA TYR A 491 26.19 -2.26 -1.20
C TYR A 491 26.82 -3.64 -1.42
N CYS A 492 26.28 -4.45 -2.32
CA CYS A 492 26.60 -5.87 -2.46
C CYS A 492 27.58 -6.16 -3.60
N GLU A 493 27.47 -5.46 -4.73
CA GLU A 493 28.35 -5.67 -5.88
C GLU A 493 29.69 -4.93 -5.70
N PRO A 494 30.81 -5.45 -6.23
CA PRO A 494 32.06 -4.70 -6.23
C PRO A 494 31.91 -3.45 -7.11
N PRO A 495 32.51 -2.30 -6.74
CA PRO A 495 32.54 -1.15 -7.64
C PRO A 495 33.17 -1.58 -8.97
N SER A 496 32.49 -1.28 -10.08
CA SER A 496 33.05 -1.50 -11.42
C SER A 496 34.47 -0.95 -11.45
N PRO A 497 35.48 -1.73 -11.90
CA PRO A 497 36.83 -1.21 -12.01
C PRO A 497 36.78 0.02 -12.91
N ILE A 498 37.15 1.17 -12.35
CA ILE A 498 37.37 2.39 -13.12
C ILE A 498 38.45 2.01 -14.12
N SER A 499 38.08 1.84 -15.40
CA SER A 499 39.05 1.68 -16.47
C SER A 499 40.04 2.84 -16.34
N PRO A 500 41.35 2.58 -16.13
CA PRO A 500 42.31 3.67 -16.09
C PRO A 500 42.19 4.45 -17.40
N PRO A 501 42.29 5.79 -17.37
CA PRO A 501 42.30 6.58 -18.60
C PRO A 501 43.37 6.01 -19.53
N PRO A 502 43.11 5.92 -20.85
CA PRO A 502 44.06 5.33 -21.78
C PRO A 502 45.42 6.01 -21.58
N MET A 503 46.43 5.21 -21.23
CA MET A 503 47.81 5.68 -21.21
C MET A 503 48.11 6.21 -22.62
N MET A 504 48.30 7.51 -22.76
CA MET A 504 48.90 8.06 -23.98
C MET A 504 50.27 7.40 -24.11
N GLY A 505 50.41 6.47 -25.06
CA GLY A 505 51.69 5.89 -25.41
C GLY A 505 52.67 6.99 -25.81
N PRO A 506 53.98 6.81 -25.57
CA PRO A 506 54.98 7.79 -25.95
C PRO A 506 54.92 8.02 -27.46
N GLY A 507 54.66 9.26 -27.84
CA GLY A 507 54.68 9.68 -29.24
C GLY A 507 56.02 9.29 -29.86
N SER A 508 55.96 8.41 -30.85
CA SER A 508 57.09 8.10 -31.72
C SER A 508 57.38 9.35 -32.55
N LEU A 509 58.41 10.08 -32.13
CA LEU A 509 59.12 11.02 -32.98
C LEU A 509 59.91 10.25 -34.04
N SER A 510 59.90 10.82 -35.26
CA SER A 510 60.94 10.78 -36.31
C SER A 510 60.67 9.89 -37.53
N PRO A 511 61.17 10.26 -38.73
CA PRO A 511 61.94 11.47 -39.08
C PRO A 511 61.09 12.63 -39.62
#